data_AF-A0A7Z9USZ0-F1
#
_entry.id   AF-A0A7Z9USZ0-F1
#
_cell.length_a   1.000
_cell.length_b   1.000
_cell.length_c   1.000
_cell.angle_alpha   90.00
_cell.angle_beta   90.00
_cell.angle_gamma   90.00
#
_symmetry.space_group_name_H-M   'P 1'
#
loop_
_entity.id
_entity.type
_entity.pdbx_description
1 polymer ?
#
loop_
_entity_poly.entity_id
_entity_poly.type
_entity_poly.pdbx_seq_one_letter_code
_entity_poly.pdbx_strand_id
1 'polypeptide(L)' 'MLMPLFGWVENEGVEISFDGDIRPILSDKCYACHGPDKKKRKADLRLDIKESAF' A
#
# COMPACT_ATOMS: atom_id res chain seq x y z
N MET A 1 15.40 28.72 -33.32
CA MET A 1 16.00 27.37 -33.29
C MET A 1 15.33 26.62 -32.16
N LEU A 2 14.56 25.59 -32.49
CA LEU A 2 13.73 24.81 -31.60
C LEU A 2 14.58 24.17 -30.50
N MET A 3 14.17 24.35 -29.23
CA MET A 3 14.68 23.58 -28.10
C MET A 3 14.58 22.08 -28.41
N PRO A 4 15.57 21.27 -28.01
CA PRO A 4 15.63 19.89 -28.42
C PRO A 4 14.45 19.12 -27.83
N LEU A 5 13.73 18.44 -28.72
CA LEU A 5 12.78 17.36 -28.44
C LEU A 5 13.51 16.12 -27.88
N PHE A 6 14.39 16.32 -26.89
CA PHE A 6 15.03 15.25 -26.15
C PHE A 6 14.56 15.36 -24.71
N GLY A 7 13.56 14.53 -24.41
CA GLY A 7 12.94 14.42 -23.11
C GLY A 7 13.97 14.12 -22.03
N TRP A 8 13.96 14.96 -21.02
CA TRP A 8 14.32 14.52 -19.68
C TRP A 8 13.02 13.93 -19.14
N VAL A 9 12.91 12.60 -19.16
CA VAL A 9 11.97 11.94 -18.25
C VAL A 9 12.67 12.05 -16.91
N GLU A 10 12.33 13.07 -16.12
CA GLU A 10 12.55 12.95 -14.68
C GLU A 10 11.95 11.60 -14.26
N ASN A 11 12.70 10.83 -13.46
CA ASN A 11 12.14 9.64 -12.85
C ASN A 11 11.05 10.12 -11.89
N GLU A 12 9.83 10.27 -12.43
CA GLU A 12 8.60 10.44 -11.70
C GLU A 12 8.36 9.13 -10.96
N GLY A 13 9.13 8.92 -9.89
CA GLY A 13 8.91 7.83 -8.97
C GLY A 13 7.47 7.95 -8.50
N VAL A 14 6.63 6.98 -8.88
CA VAL A 14 5.24 6.94 -8.43
C VAL A 14 5.29 6.89 -6.91
N GLU A 15 4.82 7.97 -6.28
CA GLU A 15 4.71 8.03 -4.84
C GLU A 15 3.67 7.00 -4.41
N ILE A 16 4.10 5.94 -3.72
CA ILE A 16 3.21 4.89 -3.23
C ILE A 16 2.54 5.39 -1.96
N SER A 17 1.21 5.54 -2.02
CA SER A 17 0.39 5.89 -0.87
C SER A 17 -0.12 4.62 -0.19
N PHE A 18 0.16 4.46 1.11
CA PHE A 18 -0.38 3.32 1.84
C PHE A 18 -1.91 3.29 1.81
N ASP A 19 -2.57 4.43 1.99
CA ASP A 19 -4.03 4.49 2.05
C ASP A 19 -4.68 4.33 0.67
N GLY A 20 -4.01 4.77 -0.40
CA GLY A 20 -4.52 4.68 -1.77
C GLY A 20 -4.21 3.36 -2.47
N ASP A 21 -2.98 2.87 -2.32
CA ASP A 21 -2.48 1.74 -3.11
C ASP A 21 -2.49 0.44 -2.31
N ILE A 22 -2.09 0.48 -1.04
CA ILE A 22 -1.84 -0.74 -0.24
C ILE A 22 -3.07 -1.17 0.55
N ARG A 23 -3.71 -0.23 1.27
CA ARG A 23 -4.86 -0.50 2.14
C ARG A 23 -6.02 -1.18 1.41
N PRO A 24 -6.40 -0.81 0.17
CA PRO A 24 -7.47 -1.51 -0.56
C PRO A 24 -7.13 -2.97 -0.83
N ILE A 25 -5.88 -3.27 -1.19
CA ILE A 25 -5.40 -4.64 -1.43
C ILE A 25 -5.51 -5.47 -0.14
N LEU A 26 -5.03 -4.93 0.98
CA LEU A 26 -5.10 -5.61 2.28
C LEU A 26 -6.54 -5.79 2.76
N SER A 27 -7.42 -4.82 2.50
CA SER A 27 -8.84 -4.91 2.84
C SER A 27 -9.54 -6.03 2.08
N ASP A 28 -9.22 -6.21 0.80
CA ASP A 28 -9.82 -7.23 -0.05
C ASP A 28 -9.27 -8.63 0.24
N LYS A 29 -7.95 -8.75 0.41
CA LYS A 29 -7.29 -10.07 0.49
C LYS A 29 -6.96 -10.56 1.89
N CYS A 30 -6.82 -9.66 2.87
CA CYS A 30 -6.16 -10.00 4.14
C CYS A 30 -7.01 -9.70 5.38
N TYR A 31 -7.72 -8.57 5.44
CA TYR A 31 -8.41 -8.12 6.67
C TYR A 31 -9.55 -9.04 7.11
N ALA A 32 -10.08 -9.87 6.23
CA ALA A 32 -11.06 -10.90 6.59
C ALA A 32 -10.55 -11.84 7.70
N CYS A 33 -9.24 -12.15 7.73
CA CYS A 33 -8.60 -12.99 8.74
C CYS A 33 -7.53 -12.28 9.57
N HIS A 34 -7.00 -11.13 9.13
CA HIS A 34 -5.89 -10.42 9.81
C HIS A 34 -6.18 -8.92 10.02
N GLY A 35 -7.46 -8.57 10.15
CA GLY A 35 -7.91 -7.19 10.31
C GLY A 35 -8.35 -6.83 11.75
N PRO A 36 -9.19 -5.81 11.88
CA PRO A 36 -9.59 -5.27 13.19
C PRO A 36 -10.49 -6.20 14.00
N ASP A 37 -11.18 -7.14 13.35
CA ASP A 37 -12.07 -8.09 14.02
C ASP A 37 -11.25 -9.13 14.81
N LYS A 38 -11.22 -8.95 16.14
CA LYS A 38 -10.54 -9.85 17.08
C LYS A 38 -11.04 -11.29 17.01
N LYS A 39 -12.32 -11.52 16.69
CA LYS A 39 -12.90 -12.88 16.66
C LYS A 39 -12.47 -13.67 15.42
N LYS A 40 -12.13 -12.96 14.34
CA LYS A 40 -11.67 -13.56 13.08
C LYS A 40 -10.16 -13.56 12.92
N ARG A 41 -9.44 -12.85 13.80
CA ARG A 41 -8.00 -12.70 13.73
C ARG A 41 -7.29 -14.04 13.90
N LYS A 42 -6.39 -14.35 12.98
CA LYS A 42 -5.57 -15.57 13.01
C LYS A 42 -4.10 -15.24 13.20
N ALA A 43 -3.35 -16.22 13.72
CA ALA A 43 -1.90 -16.18 13.86
C ALA A 43 -1.34 -14.94 14.60
N ASP A 44 -2.14 -14.35 15.49
CA ASP A 44 -1.84 -13.10 16.21
C ASP A 44 -1.40 -11.92 15.31
N LEU A 45 -1.64 -12.04 14.01
CA LEU A 45 -1.21 -11.06 13.01
C LEU A 45 -2.32 -10.06 12.75
N ARG A 46 -1.94 -8.78 12.75
CA ARG A 46 -2.85 -7.67 12.51
C ARG A 46 -2.23 -6.66 11.56
N LEU A 47 -2.78 -6.61 10.33
CA LEU A 47 -2.24 -5.84 9.21
C LEU A 47 -2.89 -4.46 9.04
N ASP A 48 -3.97 -4.16 9.78
CA ASP A 48 -4.65 -2.86 9.71
C ASP A 48 -3.95 -1.75 10.51
N ILE A 49 -2.98 -2.10 11.37
CA ILE A 49 -2.16 -1.14 12.11
C ILE A 49 -0.68 -1.47 11.91
N LYS A 50 0.14 -0.44 11.80
CA LYS A 50 1.56 -0.58 11.46
C LYS A 50 2.34 -1.27 12.56
N GLU A 51 2.04 -0.95 13.82
CA GLU A 51 2.77 -1.39 15.00
C GLU A 51 2.69 -2.91 15.23
N SER A 52 1.66 -3.57 14.67
CA SER A 52 1.46 -5.02 14.81
C SER A 52 1.66 -5.79 13.49
N ALA A 53 2.23 -5.15 12.48
CA ALA A 53 2.48 -5.74 11.17
C ALA A 53 3.93 -6.26 11.00
N PHE A 54 4.74 -6.23 12.07
CA PHE A 54 6.15 -6.64 12.09
C PHE A 54 6.42 -7.71 13.14
#